data_AF-A0A660SUC4-F1
#
_entry.id   AF-A0A660SUC4-F1
#
_cell.length_a   1.000
_cell.length_b   1.000
_cell.length_c   1.000
_cell.angle_alpha   90.00
_cell.angle_beta   90.00
_cell.angle_gamma   90.00
#
_symmetry.space_group_name_H-M   'P 1'
#
loop_
_entity.id
_entity.type
_entity.pdbx_description
1 polymer ?
#
loop_
_entity_poly.entity_id
_entity_poly.type
_entity_poly.pdbx_seq_one_letter_code
_entity_poly.pdbx_strand_id
1 'polypeptide(L)'
;EGGHSGVEIHVGKANANVLLARALRELSDAVGELRFGELEGGTAHNAIPREAHALVAVPSGNVGELEKALVDFENVVRLEIEAVEKSFTAELEAVDAADTTVIPKAGLFAHSDAGRLIDALRLIPHGVKAMSVELEGVVDTSMNFAVLKTESEQVKVLTNRRSAVMSRGADFSETLFALARLYGGSYETGNHYPPWEPRSSSDVLDRGKRIWKELFGEEPEVEVTHAGLECGAIGSRFPGLDMISFGPTILQPHSPDERMHIPSVGRVRTFFRELLKSYKS
;
A
#
# COMPACT_ATOMS: atom_id res chain seq x y z
N GLU A 1 -2.40 6.58 9.91
CA GLU A 1 -1.00 6.28 10.32
C GLU A 1 -0.14 5.68 9.21
N GLY A 2 -0.72 4.99 8.22
CA GLY A 2 0.01 4.42 7.07
C GLY A 2 0.86 3.21 7.46
N GLY A 3 1.77 2.79 6.57
CA GLY A 3 2.61 1.61 6.80
C GLY A 3 3.15 0.98 5.53
N HIS A 4 3.90 -0.12 5.65
CA HIS A 4 4.40 -0.85 4.50
C HIS A 4 3.27 -1.67 3.84
N SER A 5 2.97 -1.35 2.57
CA SER A 5 1.88 -1.92 1.74
C SER A 5 1.92 -3.44 1.48
N GLY A 6 2.99 -4.11 1.89
CA GLY A 6 3.11 -5.57 1.85
C GLY A 6 2.89 -6.16 3.24
N VAL A 7 3.94 -6.13 4.06
CA VAL A 7 3.94 -6.56 5.46
C VAL A 7 2.71 -6.13 6.26
N GLU A 8 2.25 -4.88 6.16
CA GLU A 8 1.15 -4.37 7.00
C GLU A 8 -0.21 -4.35 6.30
N ILE A 9 -0.34 -4.87 5.07
CA ILE A 9 -1.60 -4.79 4.31
C ILE A 9 -2.74 -5.59 4.95
N HIS A 10 -2.40 -6.62 5.72
CA HIS A 10 -3.35 -7.49 6.42
C HIS A 10 -3.93 -6.84 7.69
N VAL A 11 -3.28 -5.79 8.21
CA VAL A 11 -3.70 -5.10 9.45
C VAL A 11 -5.03 -4.38 9.27
N GLY A 12 -5.41 -4.04 8.03
CA GLY A 12 -6.63 -3.28 7.75
C GLY A 12 -6.49 -1.78 8.05
N LYS A 13 -5.26 -1.25 8.00
CA LYS A 13 -5.01 0.19 8.13
C LYS A 13 -5.76 0.99 7.07
N ALA A 14 -6.18 2.19 7.42
CA ALA A 14 -6.89 3.06 6.48
C ALA A 14 -5.95 3.57 5.38
N ASN A 15 -6.48 3.69 4.17
CA ASN A 15 -5.77 4.28 3.03
C ASN A 15 -6.37 5.65 2.72
N ALA A 16 -5.55 6.70 2.84
CA ALA A 16 -6.00 8.07 2.64
C ALA A 16 -6.60 8.33 1.24
N ASN A 17 -6.08 7.70 0.17
CA ASN A 17 -6.63 7.87 -1.18
C ASN A 17 -8.02 7.23 -1.30
N VAL A 18 -8.23 6.07 -0.66
CA VAL A 18 -9.54 5.38 -0.65
C VAL A 18 -10.57 6.19 0.12
N LEU A 19 -10.18 6.74 1.28
CA LEU A 19 -11.04 7.59 2.09
C LEU A 19 -11.31 8.93 1.41
N LEU A 20 -10.34 9.55 0.75
CA LEU A 20 -10.54 10.76 -0.04
C LEU A 20 -11.58 10.52 -1.14
N ALA A 21 -11.43 9.43 -1.92
CA ALA A 21 -12.42 9.09 -2.95
C ALA A 21 -13.82 8.91 -2.36
N ARG A 22 -13.94 8.30 -1.17
CA ARG A 22 -15.20 8.17 -0.42
C ARG A 22 -15.78 9.54 -0.05
N ALA A 23 -14.96 10.38 0.58
CA ALA A 23 -15.36 11.71 1.03
C ALA A 23 -15.88 12.53 -0.16
N LEU A 24 -15.13 12.58 -1.28
CA LEU A 24 -15.54 13.35 -2.45
C LEU A 24 -16.89 12.90 -3.01
N ARG A 25 -17.20 11.60 -2.95
CA ARG A 25 -18.52 11.09 -3.35
C ARG A 25 -19.61 11.59 -2.43
N GLU A 26 -19.46 11.39 -1.12
CA GLU A 26 -20.46 11.76 -0.11
C GLU A 26 -20.69 13.28 -0.06
N LEU A 27 -19.61 14.06 -0.13
CA LEU A 27 -19.67 15.52 -0.20
C LEU A 27 -20.35 15.99 -1.49
N SER A 28 -20.04 15.36 -2.63
CA SER A 28 -20.70 15.69 -3.90
C SER A 28 -22.19 15.39 -3.88
N ASP A 29 -22.62 14.28 -3.26
CA ASP A 29 -24.02 13.92 -3.12
C ASP A 29 -24.77 14.88 -2.17
N ALA A 30 -24.09 15.41 -1.15
CA ALA A 30 -24.66 16.39 -0.22
C ALA A 30 -24.90 17.77 -0.88
N VAL A 31 -23.91 18.31 -1.60
CA VAL A 31 -23.99 19.68 -2.13
C VAL A 31 -24.43 19.79 -3.59
N GLY A 32 -24.47 18.67 -4.33
CA GLY A 32 -24.88 18.56 -5.73
C GLY A 32 -23.91 19.14 -6.78
N GLU A 33 -23.29 20.29 -6.50
CA GLU A 33 -22.43 21.02 -7.46
C GLU A 33 -20.96 21.07 -7.04
N LEU A 34 -20.42 19.98 -6.50
CA LEU A 34 -18.99 19.93 -6.19
C LEU A 34 -18.15 19.90 -7.48
N ARG A 35 -17.07 20.67 -7.50
CA ARG A 35 -16.04 20.68 -8.56
C ARG A 35 -14.69 20.36 -7.94
N PHE A 36 -13.79 19.77 -8.72
CA PHE A 36 -12.43 19.42 -8.31
C PHE A 36 -11.43 20.23 -9.12
N GLY A 37 -10.29 20.59 -8.54
CA GLY A 37 -9.17 21.20 -9.25
C GLY A 37 -7.90 20.36 -9.15
N GLU A 38 -7.66 19.78 -7.99
CA GLU A 38 -6.46 19.01 -7.70
C GLU A 38 -6.83 17.83 -6.81
N LEU A 39 -6.15 16.72 -7.03
CA LEU A 39 -6.20 15.50 -6.24
C LEU A 39 -4.76 15.03 -6.06
N GLU A 40 -4.31 14.96 -4.81
CA GLU A 40 -3.02 14.37 -4.47
C GLU A 40 -3.16 13.45 -3.26
N GLY A 41 -2.30 12.45 -3.17
CA GLY A 41 -2.20 11.65 -1.96
C GLY A 41 -1.23 10.50 -2.07
N GLY A 42 -0.60 10.18 -0.94
CA GLY A 42 0.49 9.21 -0.85
C GLY A 42 1.79 9.68 -1.51
N THR A 43 2.89 9.01 -1.17
CA THR A 43 4.26 9.45 -1.51
C THR A 43 5.11 8.38 -2.19
N ALA A 44 4.82 7.11 -1.95
CA ALA A 44 5.63 5.99 -2.44
C ALA A 44 4.77 4.77 -2.77
N HIS A 45 5.18 4.05 -3.82
CA HIS A 45 4.47 2.85 -4.30
C HIS A 45 4.31 1.77 -3.22
N ASN A 46 5.29 1.61 -2.32
CA ASN A 46 5.31 0.58 -1.28
C ASN A 46 4.74 1.05 0.07
N ALA A 47 4.21 2.26 0.19
CA ALA A 47 3.61 2.78 1.42
C ALA A 47 2.08 2.89 1.30
N ILE A 48 1.36 2.50 2.35
CA ILE A 48 -0.06 2.81 2.52
C ILE A 48 -0.16 4.33 2.77
N PRO A 49 -0.89 5.09 1.93
CA PRO A 49 -1.02 6.54 2.05
C PRO A 49 -1.55 6.98 3.42
N ARG A 50 -0.85 7.93 4.02
CA ARG A 50 -1.21 8.56 5.29
C ARG A 50 -2.09 9.80 5.12
N GLU A 51 -1.85 10.51 4.03
CA GLU A 51 -2.41 11.83 3.75
C GLU A 51 -2.82 11.85 2.27
N ALA A 52 -3.93 12.53 2.01
CA ALA A 52 -4.45 12.82 0.69
C ALA A 52 -5.31 14.08 0.80
N HIS A 53 -5.28 14.92 -0.23
CA HIS A 53 -6.04 16.16 -0.28
C HIS A 53 -6.69 16.35 -1.65
N ALA A 54 -7.74 17.17 -1.66
CA ALA A 54 -8.39 17.60 -2.87
C ALA A 54 -8.66 19.11 -2.81
N LEU A 55 -8.38 19.82 -3.90
CA LEU A 55 -8.91 21.16 -4.10
C LEU A 55 -10.33 21.04 -4.64
N VAL A 56 -11.29 21.59 -3.92
CA VAL A 56 -12.70 21.59 -4.32
C VAL A 56 -13.25 23.00 -4.47
N ALA A 57 -14.26 23.15 -5.32
CA ALA A 57 -15.07 24.37 -5.39
C ALA A 57 -16.55 24.01 -5.24
N VAL A 58 -17.27 24.86 -4.51
CA VAL A 58 -18.69 24.72 -4.20
C VAL A 58 -19.35 26.11 -4.26
N PRO A 59 -20.63 26.24 -4.65
CA PRO A 59 -21.35 27.50 -4.53
C PRO A 59 -21.29 28.05 -3.09
N SER A 60 -21.12 29.36 -2.93
CA SER A 60 -20.96 30.00 -1.61
C SER A 60 -22.11 29.72 -0.64
N GLY A 61 -23.33 29.52 -1.15
CA GLY A 61 -24.49 29.16 -0.35
C GLY A 61 -24.45 27.74 0.25
N ASN A 62 -23.60 26.85 -0.27
CA ASN A 62 -23.53 25.45 0.10
C ASN A 62 -22.31 25.12 0.99
N VAL A 63 -21.50 26.12 1.37
CA VAL A 63 -20.31 25.91 2.22
C VAL A 63 -20.68 25.27 3.56
N GLY A 64 -21.73 25.75 4.22
CA GLY A 64 -22.17 25.18 5.50
C GLY A 64 -22.70 23.74 5.38
N GLU A 65 -23.27 23.38 4.23
CA GLU A 65 -23.68 21.99 3.96
C GLU A 65 -22.47 21.09 3.70
N LEU A 66 -21.46 21.59 2.99
CA LEU A 66 -20.19 20.90 2.78
C LEU A 66 -19.46 20.64 4.11
N GLU A 67 -19.35 21.66 4.97
CA GLU A 67 -18.73 21.55 6.30
C GLU A 67 -19.45 20.52 7.16
N LYS A 68 -20.79 20.56 7.19
CA LYS A 68 -21.58 19.58 7.92
C LYS A 68 -21.36 18.17 7.38
N ALA A 69 -21.40 17.98 6.06
CA ALA A 69 -21.20 16.68 5.44
C ALA A 69 -19.80 16.11 5.72
N LEU A 70 -18.77 16.95 5.78
CA LEU A 70 -17.41 16.53 6.16
C LEU A 70 -17.35 16.06 7.61
N VAL A 71 -17.96 16.81 8.53
CA VAL A 71 -18.01 16.44 9.96
C VAL A 71 -18.77 15.12 10.15
N ASP A 72 -19.89 14.93 9.43
CA ASP A 72 -20.64 13.68 9.46
C ASP A 72 -19.79 12.51 8.92
N PHE A 73 -19.09 12.72 7.80
CA PHE A 73 -18.15 11.75 7.23
C PHE A 73 -17.02 11.39 8.20
N GLU A 74 -16.38 12.38 8.80
CA GLU A 74 -15.28 12.18 9.74
C GLU A 74 -15.73 11.33 10.94
N ASN A 75 -16.89 11.66 11.51
CA ASN A 75 -17.46 10.93 12.64
C ASN A 75 -17.76 9.48 12.29
N VAL A 76 -18.35 9.23 11.11
CA VAL A 76 -18.64 7.87 10.63
C VAL A 76 -17.35 7.09 10.45
N VAL A 77 -16.39 7.63 9.70
CA VAL A 77 -15.14 6.93 9.42
C VAL A 77 -14.36 6.67 10.70
N ARG A 78 -14.27 7.64 11.62
CA ARG A 78 -13.58 7.46 12.89
C ARG A 78 -14.13 6.27 13.68
N LEU A 79 -15.45 6.10 13.70
CA LEU A 79 -16.09 4.93 14.35
C LEU A 79 -15.78 3.62 13.62
N GLU A 80 -15.70 3.63 12.28
CA GLU A 80 -15.38 2.43 11.49
C GLU A 80 -13.93 1.94 11.71
N ILE A 81 -12.98 2.87 11.88
CA ILE A 81 -11.55 2.56 11.91
C ILE A 81 -10.89 2.74 13.29
N GLU A 82 -11.64 3.09 14.33
CA GLU A 82 -11.07 3.40 15.66
C GLU A 82 -10.22 2.28 16.25
N ALA A 83 -10.47 1.02 15.86
CA ALA A 83 -9.69 -0.12 16.33
C ALA A 83 -8.24 -0.09 15.84
N VAL A 84 -8.00 0.47 14.65
CA VAL A 84 -6.72 0.43 13.93
C VAL A 84 -6.08 1.80 13.72
N GLU A 85 -6.86 2.88 13.73
CA GLU A 85 -6.41 4.24 13.46
C GLU A 85 -6.93 5.17 14.56
N LYS A 86 -6.02 5.78 15.33
CA LYS A 86 -6.40 6.58 16.51
C LYS A 86 -6.54 8.08 16.25
N SER A 87 -5.95 8.56 15.17
CA SER A 87 -5.77 9.99 14.89
C SER A 87 -6.27 10.41 13.51
N PHE A 88 -7.27 9.71 12.96
CA PHE A 88 -7.90 10.12 11.71
C PHE A 88 -8.60 11.47 11.87
N THR A 89 -8.32 12.40 10.97
CA THR A 89 -8.99 13.69 10.84
C THR A 89 -9.36 13.95 9.38
N ALA A 90 -10.40 14.75 9.16
CA ALA A 90 -10.77 15.29 7.86
C ALA A 90 -11.09 16.77 8.02
N GLU A 91 -10.44 17.63 7.24
CA GLU A 91 -10.48 19.08 7.45
C GLU A 91 -10.76 19.81 6.12
N LEU A 92 -11.40 20.97 6.23
CA LEU A 92 -11.58 21.91 5.12
C LEU A 92 -10.80 23.18 5.45
N GLU A 93 -9.95 23.59 4.51
CA GLU A 93 -9.26 24.87 4.57
C GLU A 93 -9.78 25.76 3.44
N ALA A 94 -10.21 26.97 3.79
CA ALA A 94 -10.67 27.94 2.80
C ALA A 94 -9.48 28.51 2.03
N VAL A 95 -9.51 28.39 0.70
CA VAL A 95 -8.51 28.94 -0.21
C VAL A 95 -9.05 30.22 -0.82
N ASP A 96 -8.22 31.27 -0.88
CA ASP A 96 -8.57 32.49 -1.60
C ASP A 96 -8.70 32.18 -3.10
N ALA A 97 -9.85 32.51 -3.69
CA ALA A 97 -10.13 32.33 -5.12
C ALA A 97 -9.13 33.09 -6.03
N ALA A 98 -8.43 34.09 -5.49
CA ALA A 98 -7.37 34.82 -6.18
C ALA A 98 -5.97 34.18 -6.06
N ASP A 99 -5.80 33.15 -5.21
CA ASP A 99 -4.52 32.50 -5.00
C ASP A 99 -4.18 31.50 -6.12
N THR A 100 -3.49 32.01 -7.13
CA THR A 100 -2.99 31.23 -8.27
C THR A 100 -1.85 30.26 -7.94
N THR A 101 -1.36 30.23 -6.70
CA THR A 101 -0.39 29.21 -6.25
C THR A 101 -1.06 27.91 -5.85
N VAL A 102 -2.33 27.98 -5.41
CA VAL A 102 -3.14 26.83 -4.99
C VAL A 102 -4.11 26.41 -6.08
N ILE A 103 -4.67 27.37 -6.83
CA ILE A 103 -5.62 27.07 -7.90
C ILE A 103 -4.87 26.69 -9.18
N PRO A 104 -5.05 25.47 -9.72
CA PRO A 104 -4.36 25.04 -10.93
C PRO A 104 -4.65 25.97 -12.09
N LYS A 105 -3.60 26.33 -12.85
CA LYS A 105 -3.75 27.12 -14.09
C LYS A 105 -4.65 26.44 -15.13
N ALA A 106 -4.72 25.11 -15.09
CA ALA A 106 -5.60 24.31 -15.93
C ALA A 106 -7.10 24.49 -15.57
N GLY A 107 -7.41 25.11 -14.42
CA GLY A 107 -8.75 25.30 -13.93
C GLY A 107 -9.29 24.07 -13.20
N LEU A 108 -10.61 24.03 -13.05
CA LEU A 108 -11.33 22.91 -12.42
C LEU A 108 -11.74 21.88 -13.48
N PHE A 109 -11.87 20.62 -13.07
CA PHE A 109 -12.44 19.57 -13.90
C PHE A 109 -13.87 19.93 -14.32
N ALA A 110 -14.21 19.61 -15.57
CA ALA A 110 -15.58 19.74 -16.06
C ALA A 110 -16.53 18.88 -15.20
N HIS A 111 -17.77 19.35 -15.02
CA HIS A 111 -18.73 18.68 -14.12
C HIS A 111 -18.97 17.21 -14.48
N SER A 112 -19.07 16.90 -15.77
CA SER A 112 -19.27 15.54 -16.27
C SER A 112 -18.08 14.62 -15.98
N ASP A 113 -16.87 15.17 -15.91
CA ASP A 113 -15.65 14.41 -15.67
C ASP A 113 -15.40 14.24 -14.17
N ALA A 114 -15.80 15.24 -13.38
CA ALA A 114 -15.70 15.25 -11.93
C ALA A 114 -16.38 14.02 -11.29
N GLY A 115 -17.65 13.77 -11.61
CA GLY A 115 -18.37 12.60 -11.08
C GLY A 115 -17.79 11.27 -11.55
N ARG A 116 -17.48 11.17 -12.85
CA ARG A 116 -16.86 9.96 -13.44
C ARG A 116 -15.51 9.65 -12.81
N LEU A 117 -14.71 10.67 -12.53
CA LEU A 117 -13.41 10.52 -11.87
C LEU A 117 -13.57 10.02 -10.44
N ILE A 118 -14.49 10.58 -9.65
CA ILE A 118 -14.76 10.06 -8.29
C ILE A 118 -15.17 8.58 -8.36
N ASP A 119 -16.12 8.23 -9.23
CA ASP A 119 -16.59 6.86 -9.37
C ASP A 119 -15.44 5.92 -9.79
N ALA A 120 -14.56 6.37 -10.69
CA ALA A 120 -13.35 5.61 -11.03
C ALA A 120 -12.44 5.40 -9.82
N LEU A 121 -12.14 6.45 -9.05
CA LEU A 121 -11.28 6.38 -7.86
C LEU A 121 -11.86 5.46 -6.77
N ARG A 122 -13.19 5.47 -6.60
CA ARG A 122 -13.90 4.56 -5.68
C ARG A 122 -13.77 3.09 -6.07
N LEU A 123 -13.57 2.81 -7.35
CA LEU A 123 -13.44 1.45 -7.90
C LEU A 123 -11.98 0.95 -7.92
N ILE A 124 -11.00 1.79 -7.58
CA ILE A 124 -9.60 1.38 -7.52
C ILE A 124 -9.43 0.39 -6.36
N PRO A 125 -8.92 -0.83 -6.62
CA PRO A 125 -8.80 -1.84 -5.57
C PRO A 125 -7.75 -1.44 -4.54
N HIS A 126 -8.05 -1.74 -3.28
CA HIS A 126 -7.11 -1.63 -2.18
C HIS A 126 -7.31 -2.77 -1.18
N GLY A 127 -6.22 -3.18 -0.54
CA GLY A 127 -6.20 -4.17 0.53
C GLY A 127 -5.93 -5.59 0.05
N VAL A 128 -6.28 -6.54 0.91
CA VAL A 128 -6.15 -7.98 0.66
C VAL A 128 -7.22 -8.43 -0.33
N LYS A 129 -6.78 -9.09 -1.41
CA LYS A 129 -7.67 -9.74 -2.37
C LYS A 129 -7.89 -11.21 -2.03
N ALA A 130 -6.82 -11.90 -1.60
CA ALA A 130 -6.86 -13.31 -1.25
C ALA A 130 -5.83 -13.64 -0.18
N MET A 131 -6.20 -14.55 0.73
CA MET A 131 -5.28 -15.23 1.64
C MET A 131 -4.74 -16.50 0.99
N SER A 132 -3.60 -16.98 1.45
CA SER A 132 -3.04 -18.27 1.02
C SER A 132 -3.99 -19.41 1.42
N VAL A 133 -4.14 -20.37 0.51
CA VAL A 133 -4.89 -21.60 0.77
C VAL A 133 -4.04 -22.67 1.44
N GLU A 134 -2.72 -22.47 1.47
CA GLU A 134 -1.74 -23.42 2.03
C GLU A 134 -1.20 -22.96 3.38
N LEU A 135 -1.08 -21.64 3.58
CA LEU A 135 -0.47 -21.04 4.75
C LEU A 135 -1.48 -20.17 5.49
N GLU A 136 -1.91 -20.62 6.65
CA GLU A 136 -2.86 -19.89 7.51
C GLU A 136 -2.30 -18.50 7.87
N GLY A 137 -3.15 -17.47 7.79
CA GLY A 137 -2.79 -16.10 8.14
C GLY A 137 -1.90 -15.37 7.12
N VAL A 138 -1.42 -16.03 6.06
CA VAL A 138 -0.56 -15.41 5.05
C VAL A 138 -1.38 -14.80 3.93
N VAL A 139 -1.12 -13.54 3.58
CA VAL A 139 -1.72 -12.90 2.40
C VAL A 139 -1.10 -13.50 1.14
N ASP A 140 -1.94 -13.89 0.19
CA ASP A 140 -1.49 -14.36 -1.12
C ASP A 140 -1.43 -13.20 -2.12
N THR A 141 -2.55 -12.50 -2.30
CA THR A 141 -2.70 -11.43 -3.30
C THR A 141 -3.22 -10.15 -2.64
N SER A 142 -2.61 -9.01 -2.92
CA SER A 142 -3.07 -7.69 -2.46
C SER A 142 -2.79 -6.57 -3.47
N MET A 143 -3.43 -5.43 -3.27
CA MET A 143 -3.17 -4.19 -4.01
C MET A 143 -3.19 -2.98 -3.08
N ASN A 144 -2.27 -2.05 -3.31
CA ASN A 144 -2.21 -0.79 -2.60
C ASN A 144 -2.47 0.36 -3.57
N PHE A 145 -3.53 1.14 -3.34
CA PHE A 145 -3.71 2.42 -4.02
C PHE A 145 -2.71 3.41 -3.40
N ALA A 146 -1.55 3.56 -4.03
CA ALA A 146 -0.34 4.08 -3.41
C ALA A 146 -0.12 5.58 -3.64
N VAL A 147 -0.36 6.07 -4.84
CA VAL A 147 -0.19 7.50 -5.17
C VAL A 147 -1.33 7.96 -6.05
N LEU A 148 -1.89 9.11 -5.71
CA LEU A 148 -2.84 9.87 -6.51
C LEU A 148 -2.17 11.21 -6.81
N LYS A 149 -2.18 11.63 -8.08
CA LYS A 149 -1.60 12.92 -8.46
C LYS A 149 -2.29 13.52 -9.66
N THR A 150 -2.61 14.81 -9.55
CA THR A 150 -3.07 15.61 -10.69
C THR A 150 -1.86 16.16 -11.44
N GLU A 151 -1.83 15.92 -12.74
CA GLU A 151 -0.91 16.54 -13.69
C GLU A 151 -1.71 17.43 -14.65
N SER A 152 -1.02 18.19 -15.51
CA SER A 152 -1.64 19.26 -16.32
C SER A 152 -2.86 18.85 -17.13
N GLU A 153 -2.92 17.60 -17.63
CA GLU A 153 -4.01 17.11 -18.48
C GLU A 153 -4.57 15.76 -18.03
N GLN A 154 -4.13 15.22 -16.89
CA GLN A 154 -4.51 13.88 -16.45
C GLN A 154 -4.39 13.73 -14.94
N VAL A 155 -5.13 12.76 -14.40
CA VAL A 155 -4.93 12.26 -13.05
C VAL A 155 -4.18 10.94 -13.14
N LYS A 156 -3.00 10.87 -12.54
CA LYS A 156 -2.22 9.64 -12.41
C LYS A 156 -2.57 8.93 -11.12
N VAL A 157 -2.82 7.63 -11.26
CA VAL A 157 -2.95 6.71 -10.13
C VAL A 157 -1.87 5.65 -10.21
N LEU A 158 -1.11 5.53 -9.13
CA LEU A 158 -0.16 4.45 -8.93
C LEU A 158 -0.74 3.42 -7.96
N THR A 159 -0.81 2.17 -8.42
CA THR A 159 -1.13 1.03 -7.57
C THR A 159 0.08 0.11 -7.44
N ASN A 160 0.26 -0.51 -6.28
CA ASN A 160 1.27 -1.54 -6.09
C ASN A 160 0.61 -2.88 -5.76
N ARG A 161 0.81 -3.85 -6.65
CA ARG A 161 0.26 -5.20 -6.54
C ARG A 161 1.31 -6.16 -6.02
N ARG A 162 0.91 -7.06 -5.13
CA ARG A 162 1.73 -8.19 -4.67
C ARG A 162 0.94 -9.48 -4.81
N SER A 163 1.61 -10.55 -5.26
CA SER A 163 1.01 -11.87 -5.37
C SER A 163 2.07 -12.96 -5.20
N ALA A 164 1.80 -13.96 -4.38
CA ALA A 164 2.62 -15.18 -4.34
C ALA A 164 2.40 -16.03 -5.61
N VAL A 165 1.18 -16.01 -6.16
CA VAL A 165 0.84 -16.70 -7.42
C VAL A 165 0.73 -15.70 -8.58
N MET A 166 1.64 -15.79 -9.55
CA MET A 166 1.74 -14.79 -10.63
C MET A 166 0.46 -14.67 -11.49
N SER A 167 -0.22 -15.78 -11.77
CA SER A 167 -1.47 -15.77 -12.55
C SER A 167 -2.60 -15.04 -11.83
N ARG A 168 -2.71 -15.16 -10.51
CA ARG A 168 -3.69 -14.41 -9.69
C ARG A 168 -3.37 -12.92 -9.66
N GLY A 169 -2.08 -12.57 -9.60
CA GLY A 169 -1.65 -11.19 -9.70
C GLY A 169 -2.01 -10.58 -11.07
N ALA A 170 -1.79 -11.33 -12.15
CA ALA A 170 -2.16 -10.89 -13.50
C ALA A 170 -3.68 -10.68 -13.63
N ASP A 171 -4.48 -11.64 -13.18
CA ASP A 171 -5.95 -11.52 -13.15
C ASP A 171 -6.42 -10.31 -12.33
N PHE A 172 -5.80 -10.05 -11.17
CA PHE A 172 -6.19 -8.89 -10.38
C PHE A 172 -5.89 -7.56 -11.10
N SER A 173 -4.80 -7.49 -11.86
CA SER A 173 -4.50 -6.31 -12.70
C SER A 173 -5.53 -6.09 -13.80
N GLU A 174 -6.21 -7.13 -14.31
CA GLU A 174 -7.29 -6.96 -15.29
C GLU A 174 -8.45 -6.11 -14.77
N THR A 175 -8.64 -6.04 -13.45
CA THR A 175 -9.62 -5.12 -12.84
C THR A 175 -9.28 -3.66 -13.17
N LEU A 176 -7.99 -3.29 -13.12
CA LEU A 176 -7.54 -1.93 -13.45
C LEU A 176 -7.58 -1.67 -14.95
N PHE A 177 -7.25 -2.65 -15.78
CA PHE A 177 -7.42 -2.53 -17.24
C PHE A 177 -8.90 -2.33 -17.61
N ALA A 178 -9.82 -3.06 -16.97
CA ALA A 178 -11.25 -2.89 -17.18
C ALA A 178 -11.72 -1.50 -16.74
N LEU A 179 -11.26 -1.03 -15.58
CA LEU A 179 -11.57 0.31 -15.09
C LEU A 179 -11.08 1.39 -16.05
N ALA A 180 -9.83 1.32 -16.50
CA ALA A 180 -9.26 2.25 -17.47
C ALA A 180 -10.09 2.29 -18.77
N ARG A 181 -10.48 1.12 -19.32
CA ARG A 181 -11.35 1.05 -20.50
C ARG A 181 -12.72 1.70 -20.29
N LEU A 182 -13.35 1.49 -19.13
CA LEU A 182 -14.68 2.04 -18.83
C LEU A 182 -14.67 3.56 -18.68
N TYR A 183 -13.58 4.12 -18.14
CA TYR A 183 -13.46 5.55 -17.86
C TYR A 183 -12.65 6.32 -18.91
N GLY A 184 -12.15 5.64 -19.95
CA GLY A 184 -11.38 6.27 -21.02
C GLY A 184 -9.94 6.62 -20.63
N GLY A 185 -9.41 5.99 -19.58
CA GLY A 185 -8.02 6.11 -19.17
C GLY A 185 -7.13 5.07 -19.86
N SER A 186 -5.82 5.19 -19.64
CA SER A 186 -4.84 4.17 -19.95
C SER A 186 -4.35 3.49 -18.67
N TYR A 187 -3.84 2.27 -18.81
CA TYR A 187 -3.19 1.56 -17.72
C TYR A 187 -1.91 0.91 -18.24
N GLU A 188 -0.84 1.05 -17.46
CA GLU A 188 0.46 0.48 -17.75
C GLU A 188 0.96 -0.30 -16.54
N THR A 189 1.55 -1.47 -16.80
CA THR A 189 2.18 -2.28 -15.75
C THR A 189 3.69 -2.05 -15.76
N GLY A 190 4.26 -1.77 -14.59
CA GLY A 190 5.70 -1.63 -14.43
C GLY A 190 6.46 -2.96 -14.39
N ASN A 191 7.68 -2.90 -13.83
CA ASN A 191 8.56 -4.06 -13.67
C ASN A 191 7.93 -5.13 -12.77
N HIS A 192 8.09 -6.38 -13.19
CA HIS A 192 7.66 -7.55 -12.44
C HIS A 192 8.88 -8.20 -11.80
N TYR A 193 8.77 -8.61 -10.54
CA TYR A 193 9.73 -9.51 -9.91
C TYR A 193 9.04 -10.84 -9.59
N PRO A 194 9.73 -11.98 -9.79
CA PRO A 194 9.16 -13.29 -9.54
C PRO A 194 8.96 -13.54 -8.04
N PRO A 195 7.99 -14.40 -7.67
CA PRO A 195 7.79 -14.79 -6.28
C PRO A 195 8.96 -15.67 -5.81
N TRP A 196 9.13 -15.73 -4.49
CA TRP A 196 9.99 -16.72 -3.85
C TRP A 196 9.10 -17.76 -3.16
N GLU A 197 8.83 -18.87 -3.84
CA GLU A 197 8.00 -19.94 -3.30
C GLU A 197 8.73 -20.70 -2.18
N PRO A 198 8.09 -20.93 -1.02
CA PRO A 198 8.63 -21.78 0.02
C PRO A 198 8.89 -23.20 -0.50
N ARG A 199 10.02 -23.78 -0.10
CA ARG A 199 10.32 -25.19 -0.37
C ARG A 199 10.14 -26.00 0.91
N SER A 200 9.37 -27.07 0.82
CA SER A 200 9.12 -28.00 1.93
C SER A 200 10.36 -28.85 2.30
N SER A 201 11.28 -29.05 1.36
CA SER A 201 12.60 -29.67 1.59
C SER A 201 13.72 -28.67 1.30
N SER A 202 14.47 -28.28 2.32
CA SER A 202 15.61 -27.36 2.20
C SER A 202 16.70 -27.75 3.20
N ASP A 203 17.82 -28.24 2.68
CA ASP A 203 18.96 -28.69 3.50
C ASP A 203 19.58 -27.51 4.26
N VAL A 204 19.65 -26.33 3.63
CA VAL A 204 20.17 -25.13 4.28
C VAL A 204 19.23 -24.59 5.35
N LEU A 205 17.91 -24.71 5.18
CA LEU A 205 16.93 -24.37 6.22
C LEU A 205 17.03 -25.30 7.42
N ASP A 206 17.02 -26.62 7.20
CA ASP A 206 17.08 -27.61 8.28
C ASP A 206 18.39 -27.48 9.08
N ARG A 207 19.50 -27.28 8.38
CA ARG A 207 20.79 -26.99 9.00
C ARG A 207 20.77 -25.68 9.78
N GLY A 208 20.19 -24.62 9.22
CA GLY A 208 20.02 -23.33 9.87
C GLY A 208 19.23 -23.46 11.17
N LYS A 209 18.07 -24.13 11.14
CA LYS A 209 17.22 -24.36 12.32
C LYS A 209 17.98 -25.05 13.46
N ARG A 210 18.69 -26.13 13.12
CA ARG A 210 19.51 -26.87 14.09
C ARG A 210 20.59 -25.99 14.72
N ILE A 211 21.37 -25.27 13.90
CA ILE A 211 22.45 -24.40 14.40
C ILE A 211 21.90 -23.26 15.26
N TRP A 212 20.77 -22.68 14.87
CA TRP A 212 20.12 -21.64 15.67
C TRP A 212 19.74 -22.14 17.06
N LYS A 213 19.10 -23.32 17.13
CA LYS A 213 18.74 -23.97 18.38
C LYS A 213 19.95 -24.30 19.26
N GLU A 214 21.02 -24.83 18.66
CA GLU A 214 22.28 -25.12 19.36
C GLU A 214 22.91 -23.84 19.95
N LEU A 215 22.84 -22.72 19.23
CA LEU A 215 23.44 -21.46 19.66
C LEU A 215 22.64 -20.70 20.71
N PHE A 216 21.32 -20.72 20.62
CA PHE A 216 20.46 -19.81 21.38
C PHE A 216 19.46 -20.52 22.29
N GLY A 217 19.35 -21.86 22.22
CA GLY A 217 18.46 -22.65 23.07
C GLY A 217 16.98 -22.55 22.70
N GLU A 218 16.64 -21.87 21.60
CA GLU A 218 15.27 -21.65 21.12
C GLU A 218 15.16 -22.01 19.64
N GLU A 219 13.97 -22.43 19.19
CA GLU A 219 13.71 -22.63 17.75
C GLU A 219 13.62 -21.27 17.05
N PRO A 220 14.15 -21.12 15.82
CA PRO A 220 13.88 -19.92 15.05
C PRO A 220 12.45 -19.94 14.50
N GLU A 221 11.87 -18.76 14.40
CA GLU A 221 10.63 -18.54 13.63
C GLU A 221 10.94 -18.67 12.13
N VAL A 222 10.18 -19.53 11.45
CA VAL A 222 10.27 -19.73 9.99
C VAL A 222 9.01 -19.20 9.37
N GLU A 223 9.13 -18.13 8.62
CA GLU A 223 7.99 -17.35 8.15
C GLU A 223 8.07 -17.06 6.66
N VAL A 224 6.90 -16.72 6.09
CA VAL A 224 6.77 -16.15 4.75
C VAL A 224 6.35 -14.71 4.90
N THR A 225 7.02 -13.80 4.20
CA THR A 225 6.69 -12.38 4.21
C THR A 225 5.91 -12.00 2.97
N HIS A 226 4.83 -11.23 3.12
CA HIS A 226 4.11 -10.63 2.00
C HIS A 226 4.82 -9.36 1.50
N ALA A 227 6.09 -9.51 1.13
CA ALA A 227 6.97 -8.45 0.68
C ALA A 227 7.89 -8.96 -0.44
N GLY A 228 8.56 -8.03 -1.12
CA GLY A 228 9.54 -8.39 -2.15
C GLY A 228 10.89 -8.67 -1.52
N LEU A 229 11.46 -9.83 -1.80
CA LEU A 229 12.85 -10.17 -1.48
C LEU A 229 13.58 -10.53 -2.77
N GLU A 230 14.86 -10.16 -2.90
CA GLU A 230 15.67 -10.48 -4.08
C GLU A 230 15.85 -12.00 -4.27
N CYS A 231 15.59 -12.81 -3.24
CA CYS A 231 15.59 -14.28 -3.32
C CYS A 231 14.69 -14.81 -4.45
N GLY A 232 13.56 -14.15 -4.75
CA GLY A 232 12.71 -14.54 -5.89
C GLY A 232 13.45 -14.37 -7.21
N ALA A 233 14.06 -13.19 -7.42
CA ALA A 233 14.82 -12.90 -8.63
C ALA A 233 16.06 -13.81 -8.76
N ILE A 234 16.82 -13.98 -7.68
CA ILE A 234 18.00 -14.85 -7.64
C ILE A 234 17.61 -16.30 -7.93
N GLY A 235 16.58 -16.84 -7.26
CA GLY A 235 16.10 -18.20 -7.46
C GLY A 235 15.60 -18.48 -8.87
N SER A 236 14.92 -17.50 -9.49
CA SER A 236 14.47 -17.61 -10.88
C SER A 236 15.65 -17.71 -11.87
N ARG A 237 16.79 -17.10 -11.54
CA ARG A 237 17.99 -17.13 -12.38
C ARG A 237 18.85 -18.38 -12.15
N PHE A 238 18.82 -18.94 -10.95
CA PHE A 238 19.58 -20.13 -10.56
C PHE A 238 18.65 -21.26 -10.08
N PRO A 239 17.97 -21.96 -11.00
CA PRO A 239 17.08 -23.06 -10.64
C PRO A 239 17.80 -24.13 -9.82
N GLY A 240 17.18 -24.53 -8.70
CA GLY A 240 17.74 -25.54 -7.80
C GLY A 240 18.64 -24.98 -6.70
N LEU A 241 18.97 -23.69 -6.72
CA LEU A 241 19.69 -23.04 -5.62
C LEU A 241 18.85 -23.11 -4.33
N ASP A 242 19.40 -23.75 -3.30
CA ASP A 242 18.80 -23.81 -1.97
C ASP A 242 19.14 -22.54 -1.19
N MET A 243 18.13 -21.87 -0.64
CA MET A 243 18.26 -20.51 -0.11
C MET A 243 17.43 -20.33 1.16
N ILE A 244 17.97 -19.55 2.09
CA ILE A 244 17.24 -18.95 3.21
C ILE A 244 17.56 -17.45 3.25
N SER A 245 16.65 -16.67 3.84
CA SER A 245 16.85 -15.27 4.17
C SER A 245 16.76 -15.10 5.69
N PHE A 246 17.68 -14.33 6.25
CA PHE A 246 17.72 -14.02 7.68
C PHE A 246 18.45 -12.70 7.88
N GLY A 247 18.15 -11.98 8.96
CA GLY A 247 18.73 -10.66 9.21
C GLY A 247 18.50 -10.16 10.64
N PRO A 248 19.11 -9.03 11.02
CA PRO A 248 18.87 -8.42 12.32
C PRO A 248 17.48 -7.82 12.39
N THR A 249 17.00 -7.56 13.61
CA THR A 249 15.73 -6.86 13.82
C THR A 249 15.90 -5.40 13.44
N ILE A 250 15.20 -5.00 12.37
CA ILE A 250 15.08 -3.62 11.89
C ILE A 250 13.61 -3.22 12.02
N LEU A 251 13.35 -2.05 12.61
CA LEU A 251 12.02 -1.51 12.81
C LEU A 251 11.82 -0.31 11.88
N GLN A 252 10.63 -0.23 11.28
CA GLN A 252 10.19 0.87 10.40
C GLN A 252 11.16 1.19 9.25
N PRO A 253 11.63 0.18 8.48
CA PRO A 253 12.52 0.41 7.35
C PRO A 253 11.86 1.33 6.32
N HIS A 254 12.66 2.12 5.61
CA HIS A 254 12.20 3.09 4.61
C HIS A 254 11.43 4.29 5.18
N SER A 255 11.57 4.56 6.49
CA SER A 255 10.99 5.74 7.13
C SER A 255 12.09 6.54 7.86
N PRO A 256 11.86 7.83 8.15
CA PRO A 256 12.75 8.59 9.03
C PRO A 256 12.92 7.98 10.43
N ASP A 257 11.99 7.13 10.86
CA ASP A 257 12.01 6.45 12.15
C ASP A 257 12.76 5.09 12.12
N GLU A 258 13.39 4.75 10.98
CA GLU A 258 14.14 3.52 10.78
C GLU A 258 15.23 3.33 11.85
N ARG A 259 15.20 2.18 12.53
CA ARG A 259 16.14 1.85 13.60
C ARG A 259 16.44 0.36 13.68
N MET A 260 17.64 0.03 14.14
CA MET A 260 18.12 -1.36 14.22
C MET A 260 18.42 -1.76 15.67
N HIS A 261 18.01 -2.96 16.06
CA HIS A 261 18.26 -3.50 17.40
C HIS A 261 19.68 -4.08 17.49
N ILE A 262 20.61 -3.33 18.10
CA ILE A 262 22.05 -3.67 18.16
C ILE A 262 22.32 -5.12 18.65
N PRO A 263 21.72 -5.62 19.75
CA PRO A 263 21.91 -7.01 20.19
C PRO A 263 21.58 -8.06 19.12
N SER A 264 20.56 -7.83 18.26
CA SER A 264 20.19 -8.78 17.20
C SER A 264 21.29 -8.93 16.14
N VAL A 265 22.08 -7.89 15.88
CA VAL A 265 23.22 -7.92 14.94
C VAL A 265 24.27 -8.93 15.41
N GLY A 266 24.54 -8.96 16.72
CA GLY A 266 25.47 -9.92 17.32
C GLY A 266 25.02 -11.37 17.16
N ARG A 267 23.72 -11.64 17.36
CA ARG A 267 23.13 -12.97 17.15
C ARG A 267 23.26 -13.42 15.69
N VAL A 268 22.85 -12.57 14.75
CA VAL A 268 22.93 -12.85 13.31
C VAL A 268 24.36 -13.10 12.85
N ARG A 269 25.32 -12.29 13.32
CA ARG A 269 26.74 -12.52 13.01
C ARG A 269 27.23 -13.87 13.51
N THR A 270 26.88 -14.26 14.73
CA THR A 270 27.27 -15.55 15.30
C THR A 270 26.65 -16.70 14.51
N PHE A 271 25.34 -16.63 14.25
CA PHE A 271 24.62 -17.60 13.44
C PHE A 271 25.24 -17.77 12.05
N PHE A 272 25.47 -16.67 11.33
CA PHE A 272 26.07 -16.70 10.00
C PHE A 272 27.43 -17.39 9.98
N ARG A 273 28.29 -17.10 10.97
CA ARG A 273 29.61 -17.74 11.08
C ARG A 273 29.52 -19.23 11.33
N GLU A 274 28.66 -19.68 12.22
CA GLU A 274 28.50 -21.12 12.50
C GLU A 274 27.83 -21.86 11.34
N LEU A 275 26.86 -21.24 10.67
CA LEU A 275 26.28 -21.78 9.44
C LEU A 275 27.35 -22.02 8.38
N LEU A 276 28.21 -21.03 8.11
CA LEU A 276 29.32 -21.17 7.16
C LEU A 276 30.33 -22.25 7.59
N LYS A 277 30.69 -22.33 8.87
CA LYS A 277 31.60 -23.37 9.38
C LYS A 277 31.02 -24.76 9.20
N SER A 278 29.71 -24.93 9.31
CA SER A 278 29.07 -26.23 9.17
C SER A 278 29.20 -26.84 7.77
N TYR A 279 29.60 -26.04 6.77
CA TYR A 279 29.93 -26.47 5.41
C TYR A 279 31.42 -26.70 5.19
N LYS A 280 32.28 -26.31 6.14
CA LYS A 280 33.70 -26.63 6.08
C LYS A 280 33.88 -28.07 6.54
N SER A 281 34.22 -28.93 5.59
CA SER A 281 34.77 -30.27 5.81
C SER A 281 36.03 -30.22 6.66
#